data_AF-A0A815IUF8-F1
#
_entry.id   AF-A0A815IUF8-F1
#
_cell.length_a   1.000
_cell.length_b   1.000
_cell.length_c   1.000
_cell.angle_alpha   90.00
_cell.angle_beta   90.00
_cell.angle_gamma   90.00
#
_symmetry.space_group_name_H-M   'P 1'
#
loop_
_entity.id
_entity.type
_entity.pdbx_description
1 polymer ?
#
loop_
_entity_poly.entity_id
_entity_poly.type
_entity_poly.pdbx_seq_one_letter_code
_entity_poly.pdbx_strand_id
1 'polypeptide(L)'
;HLNKYNQSRNKFPQYDDEEFQLAYYTINTQCVHFDMEIDSKDQDNNLYLIPYLDFVNHSIEPNTISKFNHLTHSYDICTINFNEQITFLYNRHSNVDLFIEYDFILSSNPYNQLNIEYELEQILSNEQIQLIKSYNYWNSLEFYSGNNDSAWTVIKAIELTINQNKWSPYHDPSSETKYQSIKKQNERISKYS
;
A
#
# COMPACT_ATOMS: atom_id res chain seq x y z
N HIS A 1 11.47 -4.70 4.06
CA HIS A 1 11.56 -5.96 3.30
C HIS A 1 12.47 -7.01 3.96
N LEU A 2 13.76 -6.75 4.17
CA LEU A 2 14.74 -7.71 4.72
C LEU A 2 14.32 -8.41 6.03
N ASN A 3 13.72 -7.67 6.98
CA ASN A 3 13.23 -8.26 8.22
C ASN A 3 12.14 -9.31 7.98
N LYS A 4 11.20 -9.06 7.05
CA LYS A 4 10.14 -10.01 6.68
C LYS A 4 10.75 -11.25 6.01
N TYR A 5 11.72 -11.07 5.11
CA TYR A 5 12.46 -12.16 4.48
C TYR A 5 13.13 -13.07 5.52
N ASN A 6 13.92 -12.49 6.43
CA ASN A 6 14.64 -13.24 7.46
C ASN A 6 13.69 -13.97 8.42
N GLN A 7 12.59 -13.31 8.81
CA GLN A 7 11.56 -13.93 9.65
C GLN A 7 10.91 -15.13 8.95
N SER A 8 10.57 -15.01 7.66
CA SER A 8 10.03 -16.12 6.88
C SER A 8 11.08 -17.21 6.68
N ARG A 9 12.32 -16.87 6.33
CA ARG A 9 13.43 -17.82 6.13
C ARG A 9 13.66 -18.70 7.36
N ASN A 10 13.61 -18.11 8.55
CA ASN A 10 13.76 -18.82 9.82
C ASN A 10 12.65 -19.84 10.10
N LYS A 11 11.47 -19.67 9.51
CA LYS A 11 10.35 -20.62 9.64
C LYS A 11 10.50 -21.84 8.72
N PHE A 12 11.31 -21.73 7.68
CA PHE A 12 11.48 -22.77 6.67
C PHE A 12 12.96 -23.18 6.50
N PRO A 13 13.65 -23.60 7.59
CA PRO A 13 15.07 -23.95 7.55
C PRO A 13 15.38 -25.20 6.71
N GLN A 14 14.38 -26.00 6.35
CA GLN A 14 14.53 -27.25 5.61
C GLN A 14 14.83 -27.07 4.11
N TYR A 15 14.47 -25.92 3.53
CA TYR A 15 14.78 -25.62 2.13
C TYR A 15 16.13 -24.92 2.03
N ASP A 16 16.83 -25.16 0.94
CA ASP A 16 18.04 -24.41 0.64
C ASP A 16 17.72 -22.94 0.35
N ASP A 17 18.77 -22.12 0.28
CA ASP A 17 18.59 -20.68 0.12
C ASP A 17 18.04 -20.30 -1.25
N GLU A 18 18.40 -21.02 -2.33
CA GLU A 18 17.93 -20.71 -3.68
C GLU A 18 16.44 -21.06 -3.86
N GLU A 19 16.03 -22.24 -3.40
CA GLU A 19 14.64 -22.69 -3.42
C GLU A 19 13.75 -21.76 -2.59
N PHE A 20 14.19 -21.42 -1.38
CA PHE A 20 13.44 -20.51 -0.52
C PHE A 20 13.33 -19.11 -1.14
N GLN A 21 14.44 -18.59 -1.65
CA GLN A 21 14.49 -17.26 -2.26
C GLN A 21 13.58 -17.18 -3.47
N LEU A 22 13.61 -18.18 -4.35
CA LEU A 22 12.71 -18.28 -5.50
C LEU A 22 11.25 -18.28 -5.05
N ALA A 23 10.87 -19.16 -4.12
CA ALA A 23 9.49 -19.23 -3.62
C ALA A 23 9.05 -17.91 -2.97
N TYR A 24 9.92 -17.29 -2.17
CA TYR A 24 9.62 -16.02 -1.51
C TYR A 24 9.35 -14.91 -2.52
N TYR A 25 10.21 -14.74 -3.53
CA TYR A 25 10.02 -13.70 -4.54
C TYR A 25 8.84 -13.98 -5.45
N THR A 26 8.62 -15.24 -5.86
CA THR A 26 7.44 -15.62 -6.64
C THR A 26 6.16 -15.27 -5.90
N ILE A 27 6.05 -15.60 -4.61
CA ILE A 27 4.85 -15.29 -3.84
C ILE A 27 4.68 -13.76 -3.72
N ASN A 28 5.70 -13.01 -3.32
CA ASN A 28 5.53 -11.56 -3.09
C ASN A 28 5.22 -10.77 -4.37
N THR A 29 5.75 -11.20 -5.52
CA THR A 29 5.58 -10.47 -6.79
C THR A 29 4.33 -10.88 -7.56
N GLN A 30 3.79 -12.09 -7.34
CA GLN A 30 2.70 -12.65 -8.17
C GLN A 30 1.42 -12.96 -7.39
N CYS A 31 1.47 -12.93 -6.05
CA CYS A 31 0.25 -13.14 -5.29
C CYS A 31 -0.69 -11.95 -5.47
N VAL A 32 -1.97 -12.28 -5.55
CA VAL A 32 -3.04 -11.31 -5.43
C VAL A 32 -3.64 -11.45 -4.04
N HIS A 33 -3.84 -10.32 -3.37
CA HIS A 33 -4.77 -10.30 -2.26
C HIS A 33 -6.18 -10.33 -2.86
N PHE A 34 -7.06 -11.12 -2.26
CA PHE A 34 -8.44 -11.20 -2.72
C PHE A 34 -9.35 -11.71 -1.61
N ASP A 35 -10.35 -10.93 -1.20
CA ASP A 35 -11.38 -11.44 -0.27
C ASP A 35 -12.33 -12.39 -1.02
N MET A 36 -11.99 -13.69 -1.02
CA MET A 36 -12.85 -14.72 -1.61
C MET A 36 -14.12 -14.98 -0.78
N GLU A 37 -14.34 -14.27 0.35
CA GLU A 37 -15.38 -14.57 1.34
C GLU A 37 -15.45 -16.06 1.70
N ILE A 38 -14.33 -16.77 1.54
CA ILE A 38 -14.17 -18.14 2.02
C ILE A 38 -14.10 -18.03 3.53
N ASP A 39 -14.91 -18.79 4.25
CA ASP A 39 -14.93 -18.89 5.71
C ASP A 39 -13.56 -19.33 6.25
N SER A 40 -12.61 -18.41 6.26
CA SER A 40 -11.29 -18.54 6.87
C SER A 40 -11.27 -17.61 8.06
N LYS A 41 -10.77 -18.12 9.19
CA LYS A 41 -10.84 -17.42 10.48
C LYS A 41 -9.91 -16.20 10.57
N ASP A 42 -9.05 -15.99 9.56
CA ASP A 42 -8.04 -14.94 9.51
C ASP A 42 -8.13 -14.21 8.15
N GLN A 43 -8.88 -13.09 8.11
CA GLN A 43 -9.05 -12.26 6.91
C GLN A 43 -7.73 -11.65 6.39
N ASP A 44 -6.70 -11.56 7.24
CA ASP A 44 -5.36 -11.04 6.89
C ASP A 44 -4.50 -12.02 6.06
N ASN A 45 -5.00 -13.22 5.73
CA ASN A 45 -4.26 -14.29 5.05
C ASN A 45 -4.78 -14.62 3.63
N ASN A 46 -5.50 -13.71 3.00
CA ASN A 46 -6.14 -13.93 1.71
C ASN A 46 -5.19 -13.69 0.51
N LEU A 47 -3.99 -14.28 0.55
CA LEU A 47 -3.04 -14.25 -0.56
C LEU A 47 -3.19 -15.50 -1.43
N TYR A 48 -3.38 -15.29 -2.73
CA TYR A 48 -3.59 -16.35 -3.70
C TYR A 48 -2.63 -16.23 -4.87
N LEU A 49 -2.06 -17.37 -5.28
CA LEU A 49 -1.45 -17.51 -6.60
C LEU A 49 -2.54 -18.05 -7.53
N ILE A 50 -2.97 -17.22 -8.47
CA ILE A 50 -4.02 -17.57 -9.43
C ILE A 50 -3.35 -17.75 -10.79
N PRO A 51 -3.21 -19.00 -11.29
CA PRO A 51 -2.62 -19.24 -12.60
C PRO A 51 -3.31 -18.42 -13.68
N TYR A 52 -2.55 -17.95 -14.66
CA TYR A 52 -2.97 -17.06 -15.75
C TYR A 52 -3.21 -15.62 -15.34
N LEU A 53 -3.63 -15.37 -14.10
CA LEU A 53 -3.80 -14.02 -13.57
C LEU A 53 -2.47 -13.34 -13.30
N ASP A 54 -1.50 -14.13 -12.84
CA ASP A 54 -0.12 -13.78 -12.54
C ASP A 54 0.68 -13.29 -13.77
N PHE A 55 0.19 -13.51 -14.99
CA PHE A 55 0.79 -12.96 -16.22
C PHE A 55 0.28 -11.55 -16.58
N VAL A 56 -0.78 -11.06 -15.93
CA VAL A 56 -1.39 -9.78 -16.28
C VAL A 56 -0.59 -8.64 -15.66
N ASN A 57 -0.07 -7.73 -16.50
CA ASN A 57 0.77 -6.62 -16.06
C ASN A 57 -0.03 -5.46 -15.44
N HIS A 58 0.66 -4.62 -14.66
CA HIS A 58 0.11 -3.41 -14.07
C HIS A 58 -0.12 -2.28 -15.10
N SER A 59 -1.22 -1.54 -14.96
CA SER A 59 -1.47 -0.25 -15.59
C SER A 59 -2.26 0.66 -14.64
N ILE A 60 -1.95 1.96 -14.67
CA ILE A 60 -2.74 3.00 -13.96
C ILE A 60 -4.12 3.21 -14.61
N GLU A 61 -4.25 2.81 -15.87
CA GLU A 61 -5.47 2.84 -16.67
C GLU A 61 -5.74 1.40 -17.15
N PRO A 62 -6.24 0.51 -16.28
CA PRO A 62 -6.48 -0.87 -16.65
C PRO A 62 -7.59 -0.97 -17.69
N ASN A 63 -7.44 -1.88 -18.64
CA ASN A 63 -8.43 -2.13 -19.70
C ASN A 63 -9.30 -3.36 -19.41
N THR A 64 -9.43 -3.72 -18.13
CA THR A 64 -10.17 -4.88 -17.67
C THR A 64 -11.09 -4.53 -16.53
N ILE A 65 -12.19 -5.29 -16.44
CA ILE A 65 -13.02 -5.37 -15.24
C ILE A 65 -12.87 -6.78 -14.71
N SER A 66 -12.51 -6.91 -13.45
CA SER A 66 -12.38 -8.20 -12.79
C SER A 66 -13.25 -8.27 -11.55
N LYS A 67 -13.76 -9.46 -11.25
CA LYS A 67 -14.56 -9.74 -10.06
C LYS A 67 -14.53 -11.23 -9.72
N PHE A 68 -14.68 -11.56 -8.45
CA PHE A 68 -15.02 -12.93 -8.09
C PHE A 68 -16.51 -13.18 -8.28
N ASN A 69 -16.81 -14.33 -8.85
CA ASN A 69 -18.16 -14.78 -9.12
C ASN A 69 -18.49 -15.91 -8.16
N HIS A 70 -19.27 -15.59 -7.13
CA HIS A 70 -19.67 -16.53 -6.09
C HIS A 70 -20.54 -17.69 -6.60
N LEU A 71 -21.20 -17.54 -7.77
CA LEU A 71 -22.03 -18.61 -8.33
C LEU A 71 -21.18 -19.70 -8.97
N THR A 72 -20.11 -19.31 -9.66
CA THR A 72 -19.19 -20.21 -10.35
C THR A 72 -17.94 -20.53 -9.54
N HIS A 73 -17.74 -19.85 -8.40
CA HIS A 73 -16.52 -19.87 -7.61
C HIS A 73 -15.26 -19.60 -8.46
N SER A 74 -15.35 -18.64 -9.38
CA SER A 74 -14.27 -18.27 -10.29
C SER A 74 -13.95 -16.78 -10.21
N TYR A 75 -12.71 -16.44 -10.57
CA TYR A 75 -12.31 -15.06 -10.80
C TYR A 75 -12.55 -14.72 -12.29
N ASP A 76 -13.53 -13.87 -12.54
CA ASP A 76 -13.96 -13.51 -13.89
C ASP A 76 -13.24 -12.24 -14.34
N ILE A 77 -12.66 -12.28 -15.53
CA ILE A 77 -11.97 -11.15 -16.16
C ILE A 77 -12.66 -10.82 -17.48
N CYS A 78 -13.10 -9.57 -17.62
CA CYS A 78 -13.67 -9.04 -18.85
C CYS A 78 -12.76 -7.94 -19.41
N THR A 79 -12.27 -8.10 -20.64
CA THR A 79 -11.54 -7.03 -21.33
C THR A 79 -12.51 -6.02 -21.95
N ILE A 80 -12.12 -4.75 -21.93
CA ILE A 80 -12.86 -3.66 -22.55
C ILE A 80 -12.46 -3.51 -24.04
N ASN A 81 -11.20 -3.82 -24.35
CA ASN A 81 -10.62 -3.66 -25.68
C ASN A 81 -10.19 -5.00 -26.28
N PHE A 82 -10.36 -5.17 -27.59
CA PHE A 82 -9.88 -6.33 -28.34
C PHE A 82 -8.49 -6.07 -28.93
N ASN A 83 -7.65 -7.10 -28.99
CA ASN A 83 -6.28 -7.08 -29.56
C ASN A 83 -5.28 -6.13 -28.88
N GLU A 84 -5.55 -5.71 -27.65
CA GLU A 84 -4.60 -4.98 -26.81
C GLU A 84 -4.09 -5.88 -25.68
N GLN A 85 -2.94 -5.51 -25.11
CA GLN A 85 -2.45 -6.16 -23.91
C GLN A 85 -3.45 -5.96 -22.76
N ILE A 86 -3.83 -7.05 -22.09
CA ILE A 86 -4.68 -7.04 -20.90
C ILE A 86 -3.86 -6.52 -19.72
N THR A 87 -4.39 -5.57 -18.95
CA THR A 87 -3.70 -4.93 -17.83
C THR A 87 -4.61 -4.67 -16.63
N PHE A 88 -4.05 -4.76 -15.42
CA PHE A 88 -4.74 -4.56 -14.14
C PHE A 88 -4.20 -3.37 -13.37
N LEU A 89 -5.00 -2.82 -12.47
CA LEU A 89 -4.47 -1.97 -11.40
C LEU A 89 -4.17 -2.87 -10.20
N TYR A 90 -2.90 -3.21 -9.98
CA TYR A 90 -2.49 -4.02 -8.83
C TYR A 90 -2.90 -3.37 -7.51
N ASN A 91 -2.55 -2.09 -7.36
CA ASN A 91 -2.95 -1.21 -6.26
C ASN A 91 -2.41 0.20 -6.53
N ARG A 92 -2.81 1.17 -5.70
CA ARG A 92 -2.31 2.56 -5.77
C ARG A 92 -0.96 2.69 -5.05
N HIS A 93 0.06 2.07 -5.63
CA HIS A 93 1.40 2.01 -5.07
C HIS A 93 2.29 3.16 -5.54
N SER A 94 3.19 3.61 -4.66
CA SER A 94 4.30 4.47 -5.06
C SER A 94 5.33 3.71 -5.89
N ASN A 95 6.25 4.39 -6.57
CA ASN A 95 7.33 3.69 -7.28
C ASN A 95 8.27 2.96 -6.32
N VAL A 96 8.38 3.39 -5.06
CA VAL A 96 9.18 2.66 -4.05
C VAL A 96 8.51 1.34 -3.71
N ASP A 97 7.18 1.33 -3.52
CA ASP A 97 6.43 0.11 -3.24
C ASP A 97 6.47 -0.83 -4.46
N LEU A 98 6.23 -0.31 -5.67
CA LEU A 98 6.33 -1.09 -6.91
C LEU A 98 7.70 -1.73 -7.09
N PHE A 99 8.77 -1.00 -6.78
CA PHE A 99 10.13 -1.54 -6.89
C PHE A 99 10.40 -2.63 -5.85
N ILE A 100 9.98 -2.42 -4.60
CA ILE A 100 10.23 -3.38 -3.51
C ILE A 100 9.38 -4.64 -3.68
N GLU A 101 8.14 -4.52 -4.12
CA GLU A 101 7.17 -5.62 -4.16
C GLU A 101 7.13 -6.34 -5.52
N TYR A 102 7.36 -5.60 -6.62
CA TYR A 102 7.18 -6.11 -7.98
C TYR A 102 8.39 -5.91 -8.90
N ASP A 103 9.48 -5.31 -8.41
CA ASP A 103 10.73 -5.08 -9.15
C ASP A 103 10.57 -4.23 -10.43
N PHE A 104 9.62 -3.28 -10.42
CA PHE A 104 9.50 -2.29 -11.51
C PHE A 104 9.08 -0.90 -11.00
N ILE A 105 9.23 0.11 -11.87
CA ILE A 105 8.74 1.47 -11.62
C ILE A 105 7.97 1.98 -12.85
N LEU A 106 7.09 2.96 -12.64
CA LEU A 106 6.42 3.66 -13.74
C LEU A 106 7.06 5.03 -13.97
N SER A 107 7.23 5.42 -15.23
CA SER A 107 7.79 6.72 -15.60
C SER A 107 6.90 7.90 -15.17
N SER A 108 5.59 7.70 -15.15
CA SER A 108 4.59 8.69 -14.75
C SER A 108 3.55 8.05 -13.83
N ASN A 109 3.90 7.88 -12.56
CA ASN A 109 3.01 7.31 -11.54
C ASN A 109 2.23 8.43 -10.80
N PRO A 110 0.90 8.54 -10.95
CA PRO A 110 0.12 9.55 -10.23
C PRO A 110 0.00 9.25 -8.72
N TYR A 111 0.35 8.03 -8.29
CA TYR A 111 0.36 7.61 -6.90
C TYR A 111 1.75 7.65 -6.27
N ASN A 112 2.74 8.21 -6.98
CA ASN A 112 4.08 8.29 -6.42
C ASN A 112 4.09 9.16 -5.16
N GLN A 113 4.72 8.64 -4.11
CA GLN A 113 4.80 9.30 -2.81
C GLN A 113 6.24 9.33 -2.33
N LEU A 114 6.60 10.44 -1.67
CA LEU A 114 7.89 10.60 -1.01
C LEU A 114 7.65 10.69 0.49
N ASN A 115 8.03 9.64 1.22
CA ASN A 115 8.13 9.67 2.68
C ASN A 115 9.35 10.50 3.08
N ILE A 116 9.18 11.45 3.99
CA ILE A 116 10.24 12.38 4.45
C ILE A 116 10.66 12.15 5.90
N GLU A 117 10.23 11.05 6.50
CA GLU A 117 10.38 10.81 7.94
C GLU A 117 11.85 10.66 8.31
N TYR A 118 12.61 9.97 7.46
CA TYR A 118 14.04 9.80 7.64
C TYR A 118 14.78 11.14 7.66
N GLU A 119 14.45 12.06 6.74
CA GLU A 119 15.01 13.40 6.70
C GLU A 119 14.63 14.21 7.93
N LEU A 120 13.37 14.08 8.39
CA LEU A 120 12.91 14.75 9.61
C LEU A 120 13.60 14.22 10.87
N GLU A 121 13.93 12.92 10.95
CA GLU A 121 14.71 12.37 12.05
C GLU A 121 16.10 13.01 12.18
N GLN A 122 16.69 13.47 11.06
CA GLN A 122 18.00 14.15 11.07
C GLN A 122 17.91 15.63 11.45
N ILE A 123 16.74 16.25 11.33
CA ILE A 123 16.55 17.71 11.50
C ILE A 123 15.90 18.03 12.86
N LEU A 124 14.94 17.21 13.30
CA LEU A 124 14.12 17.48 14.48
C LEU A 124 14.77 16.96 15.77
N SER A 125 14.48 17.63 16.89
CA SER A 125 14.86 17.12 18.21
C SER A 125 14.03 15.88 18.59
N ASN A 126 14.54 15.09 19.53
CA ASN A 126 13.79 13.95 20.07
C ASN A 126 12.43 14.38 20.66
N GLU A 127 12.34 15.55 21.31
CA GLU A 127 11.05 16.03 21.83
C GLU A 127 10.06 16.35 20.71
N GLN A 128 10.53 16.96 19.61
CA GLN A 128 9.70 17.27 18.45
C GLN A 128 9.18 16.00 17.77
N ILE A 129 10.04 14.98 17.62
CA ILE A 129 9.65 13.68 17.07
C ILE A 129 8.61 12.99 17.98
N GLN A 130 8.82 13.01 19.29
CA GLN A 130 7.85 12.45 20.24
C GLN A 130 6.50 13.16 20.19
N LEU A 131 6.51 14.49 20.02
CA LEU A 131 5.28 15.27 19.85
C LEU A 131 4.54 14.88 18.57
N ILE A 132 5.23 14.79 17.42
CA ILE A 132 4.59 14.34 16.17
C ILE A 132 3.99 12.95 16.33
N LYS A 133 4.73 12.03 16.97
CA LYS A 133 4.27 10.67 17.28
C LYS A 133 3.04 10.66 18.18
N SER A 134 2.98 11.52 19.21
CA SER A 134 1.82 11.56 20.12
C SER A 134 0.53 12.02 19.44
N TYR A 135 0.63 12.74 18.32
CA TYR A 135 -0.51 13.15 17.50
C TYR A 135 -0.83 12.16 16.36
N ASN A 136 -0.16 11.00 16.30
CA ASN A 136 -0.33 9.97 15.27
C ASN A 136 -0.07 10.47 13.83
N TYR A 137 0.79 11.48 13.66
CA TYR A 137 1.22 11.92 12.33
C TYR A 137 2.46 11.17 11.82
N TRP A 138 3.16 10.45 12.68
CA TRP A 138 4.29 9.61 12.29
C TRP A 138 3.80 8.38 11.49
N ASN A 139 4.57 7.96 10.49
CA ASN A 139 4.20 6.99 9.43
C ASN A 139 3.14 7.52 8.44
N SER A 140 3.01 8.84 8.31
CA SER A 140 2.06 9.48 7.38
C SER A 140 2.59 10.81 6.80
N LEU A 141 3.91 11.03 6.87
CA LEU A 141 4.55 12.24 6.39
C LEU A 141 5.02 12.04 4.95
N GLU A 142 4.07 12.15 4.01
CA GLU A 142 4.28 11.83 2.60
C GLU A 142 3.85 12.97 1.66
N PHE A 143 4.65 13.24 0.63
CA PHE A 143 4.28 14.12 -0.49
C PHE A 143 3.87 13.30 -1.71
N TYR A 144 2.68 13.55 -2.27
CA TYR A 144 2.26 12.95 -3.54
C TYR A 144 2.63 13.80 -4.75
N SER A 145 3.09 13.15 -5.82
CA SER A 145 3.23 13.83 -7.12
C SER A 145 1.87 14.00 -7.78
N GLY A 146 1.20 15.13 -7.49
CA GLY A 146 -0.01 15.54 -8.23
C GLY A 146 -1.25 15.84 -7.38
N ASN A 147 -1.18 15.72 -6.04
CA ASN A 147 -2.31 16.09 -5.19
C ASN A 147 -1.83 16.74 -3.88
N ASN A 148 -2.37 17.91 -3.53
CA ASN A 148 -1.94 18.71 -2.38
C ASN A 148 -2.50 18.19 -1.03
N ASP A 149 -3.40 17.21 -1.05
CA ASP A 149 -4.13 16.76 0.13
C ASP A 149 -3.21 16.14 1.22
N SER A 150 -2.11 15.48 0.86
CA SER A 150 -1.18 14.89 1.84
C SER A 150 -0.19 15.87 2.44
N ALA A 151 0.03 17.00 1.77
CA ALA A 151 0.89 18.05 2.31
C ALA A 151 0.33 18.60 3.63
N TRP A 152 -0.98 18.47 3.89
CA TRP A 152 -1.59 18.91 5.14
C TRP A 152 -1.01 18.22 6.38
N THR A 153 -0.85 16.90 6.35
CA THR A 153 -0.30 16.15 7.50
C THR A 153 1.14 16.57 7.77
N VAL A 154 1.93 16.75 6.70
CA VAL A 154 3.30 17.27 6.78
C VAL A 154 3.33 18.69 7.35
N ILE A 155 2.48 19.58 6.84
CA ILE A 155 2.37 20.97 7.33
C ILE A 155 2.00 20.98 8.81
N LYS A 156 1.08 20.12 9.24
CA LYS A 156 0.67 20.03 10.65
C LYS A 156 1.75 19.46 11.56
N ALA A 157 2.47 18.44 11.10
CA ALA A 157 3.63 17.94 11.82
C ALA A 157 4.67 19.04 12.01
N ILE A 158 5.01 19.79 10.96
CA ILE A 158 5.96 20.91 11.02
C ILE A 158 5.45 22.03 11.93
N GLU A 159 4.17 22.42 11.84
CA GLU A 159 3.58 23.45 12.69
C GLU A 159 3.70 23.10 14.19
N LEU A 160 3.46 21.83 14.56
CA LEU A 160 3.62 21.35 15.94
C LEU A 160 5.06 21.51 16.44
N THR A 161 6.06 21.29 15.57
CA THR A 161 7.47 21.43 15.96
C THR A 161 7.89 22.87 16.23
N ILE A 162 7.23 23.84 15.58
CA ILE A 162 7.53 25.28 15.68
C ILE A 162 6.74 25.92 16.84
N ASN A 163 5.47 25.56 17.00
CA ASN A 163 4.52 26.22 17.91
C ASN A 163 4.23 25.40 19.18
N GLN A 164 5.27 24.92 19.87
CA GLN A 164 5.16 24.06 21.07
C GLN A 164 4.24 24.59 22.18
N ASN A 165 3.94 25.91 22.21
CA ASN A 165 3.16 26.58 23.26
C ASN A 165 1.86 27.27 22.78
N LYS A 166 1.43 27.09 21.52
CA LYS A 166 0.21 27.72 21.00
C LYS A 166 -0.59 26.74 20.16
N TRP A 167 -1.31 25.84 20.83
CA TRP A 167 -2.37 25.11 20.16
C TRP A 167 -3.68 25.20 20.94
N SER A 168 -4.71 25.69 20.25
CA SER A 168 -6.11 25.45 20.55
C SER A 168 -6.61 24.51 19.44
N PRO A 169 -7.36 23.44 19.76
CA PRO A 169 -7.83 22.52 18.73
C PRO A 169 -8.72 23.28 17.75
N TYR A 170 -8.22 23.53 16.54
CA TYR A 170 -9.10 23.79 15.42
C TYR A 170 -9.59 22.42 14.94
N HIS A 171 -10.73 22.00 15.48
CA HIS A 171 -11.51 20.90 14.92
C HIS A 171 -12.11 21.40 13.61
N ASP A 172 -11.53 20.99 12.48
CA ASP A 172 -12.27 20.96 11.22
C ASP A 172 -12.94 19.58 11.13
N PRO A 173 -14.23 19.45 11.48
CA PRO A 173 -14.95 18.20 11.40
C PRO A 173 -15.01 17.62 9.97
N SER A 174 -14.75 18.42 8.93
CA SER A 174 -14.68 17.92 7.55
C SER A 174 -13.40 17.12 7.25
N SER A 175 -12.28 17.46 7.91
CA SER A 175 -10.99 16.76 7.78
C SER A 175 -11.01 15.40 8.50
N GLU A 176 -11.72 15.31 9.63
CA GLU A 176 -11.90 14.06 10.37
C GLU A 176 -12.84 13.13 9.65
N THR A 177 -13.87 13.68 9.00
CA THR A 177 -14.74 12.91 8.10
C THR A 177 -13.95 12.40 6.91
N LYS A 178 -13.07 13.21 6.30
CA LYS A 178 -12.24 12.80 5.15
C LYS A 178 -11.12 11.82 5.54
N TYR A 179 -10.48 11.99 6.69
CA TYR A 179 -9.48 11.05 7.23
C TYR A 179 -10.13 9.72 7.65
N GLN A 180 -11.28 9.75 8.31
CA GLN A 180 -12.09 8.55 8.58
C GLN A 180 -12.63 7.94 7.29
N SER A 181 -12.91 8.74 6.24
CA SER A 181 -13.32 8.24 4.93
C SER A 181 -12.16 7.60 4.19
N ILE A 182 -10.97 8.20 4.20
CA ILE A 182 -9.74 7.65 3.60
C ILE A 182 -9.29 6.42 4.38
N LYS A 183 -9.36 6.45 5.72
CA LYS A 183 -9.09 5.29 6.57
C LYS A 183 -10.13 4.18 6.36
N LYS A 184 -11.44 4.49 6.31
CA LYS A 184 -12.48 3.51 5.93
C LYS A 184 -12.37 3.06 4.49
N GLN A 185 -11.87 3.89 3.59
CA GLN A 185 -11.68 3.54 2.18
C GLN A 185 -10.43 2.69 2.01
N ASN A 186 -9.37 2.91 2.79
CA ASN A 186 -8.18 2.07 2.86
C ASN A 186 -8.47 0.76 3.62
N GLU A 187 -9.31 0.78 4.66
CA GLU A 187 -9.83 -0.41 5.35
C GLU A 187 -10.89 -1.15 4.52
N ARG A 188 -11.58 -0.48 3.59
CA ARG A 188 -12.44 -1.13 2.57
C ARG A 188 -11.61 -1.65 1.41
N ILE A 189 -10.58 -0.94 0.99
CA ILE A 189 -9.66 -1.38 -0.07
C ILE A 189 -8.83 -2.56 0.45
N SER A 190 -8.42 -2.61 1.71
CA SER A 190 -7.85 -3.85 2.29
C SER A 190 -8.87 -4.98 2.50
N LYS A 191 -10.15 -4.72 2.21
CA LYS A 191 -11.26 -5.68 2.26
C LYS A 191 -11.73 -6.10 0.86
N TYR A 192 -11.21 -5.49 -0.20
CA TYR A 192 -11.65 -5.69 -1.59
C TYR A 192 -10.50 -5.73 -2.61
N SER A 193 -9.32 -5.28 -2.22
CA SER A 193 -8.03 -5.78 -2.70
C SER A 193 -7.62 -6.87 -1.75
#